data_AF-A0A1D6NVF9-F1
#
_entry.id   AF-A0A1D6NVF9-F1
#
_cell.length_a   1.000
_cell.length_b   1.000
_cell.length_c   1.000
_cell.angle_alpha   90.00
_cell.angle_beta   90.00
_cell.angle_gamma   90.00
#
_symmetry.space_group_name_H-M   'P 1'
#
loop_
_entity.id
_entity.type
_entity.pdbx_description
1 polymer ?
#
loop_
_entity_poly.entity_id
_entity_poly.type
_entity_poly.pdbx_seq_one_letter_code
_entity_poly.pdbx_strand_id
1 'polypeptide(L)'
;MGGEKETFDTSDLNASLPAAAAALSAEDRAGLVNALKDKLQSLAGQHADVLETLSPNVRKRVEFLREIQSQHDEIEAKFFEERAALEAKYQKLYEPLYTKRYGIVNGEVEVDGVCDEPASENTVEGKEPDAKGVPDFWLTAMKTNEVLSEEIQERDEAALKYLKDIKWSRIEDPKGFKLDFFFDTNPFFKNSVLTKTYHMVDEDDPILEKAIGTEIEWYPGKNLTQKILKKKPKKGSKNTKPITKTEDCESFFNFFNPPQVPEDDDDIDEDTADELQSQMEHDYDIGTTIRDKIIPHAVSWFTGEAVQGEDFGELGDDDEDDDDEDDDEDDEDEEEDDDEEEDDE
;
A
#
# COMPACT_ATOMS: atom_id res chain seq x y z
N MET A 1 11.94 -21.49 46.29
CA MET A 1 11.14 -21.86 45.10
C MET A 1 11.33 -20.68 44.16
N GLY A 2 12.43 -20.63 43.42
CA GLY A 2 12.61 -21.41 42.20
C GLY A 2 12.09 -20.57 41.05
N GLY A 3 12.64 -19.37 40.87
CA GLY A 3 12.33 -18.53 39.72
C GLY A 3 13.02 -19.15 38.53
N GLU A 4 12.25 -19.82 37.68
CA GLU A 4 12.70 -20.21 36.36
C GLU A 4 13.09 -18.92 35.65
N LYS A 5 14.40 -18.76 35.37
CA LYS A 5 14.83 -17.86 34.32
C LYS A 5 14.11 -18.36 33.07
N GLU A 6 13.11 -17.63 32.60
CA GLU A 6 12.61 -17.82 31.25
C GLU A 6 13.80 -17.56 30.32
N THR A 7 14.46 -18.64 29.95
CA THR A 7 15.43 -18.65 28.87
C THR A 7 14.62 -18.30 27.63
N PHE A 8 14.79 -17.07 27.14
CA PHE A 8 14.25 -16.65 25.85
C PHE A 8 14.58 -17.76 24.84
N ASP A 9 13.55 -18.45 24.36
CA ASP A 9 13.74 -19.66 23.56
C ASP A 9 14.16 -19.24 22.15
N THR A 10 15.47 -19.12 21.95
CA THR A 10 16.07 -18.77 20.65
C THR A 10 16.14 -19.96 19.70
N SER A 11 15.50 -21.10 20.01
CA SER A 11 15.59 -22.29 19.16
C SER A 11 14.95 -22.08 17.79
N ASP A 12 14.00 -21.15 17.67
CA ASP A 12 13.39 -20.74 16.40
C ASP A 12 14.20 -19.71 15.60
N LEU A 13 15.18 -19.03 16.21
CA LEU A 13 16.07 -18.15 15.43
C LEU A 13 16.91 -18.95 14.43
N ASN A 14 17.20 -20.22 14.68
CA ASN A 14 17.88 -21.07 13.69
C ASN A 14 16.98 -21.50 12.52
N ALA A 15 15.66 -21.52 12.74
CA ALA A 15 14.65 -21.95 11.77
C ALA A 15 14.02 -20.77 11.00
N SER A 16 14.05 -19.58 11.61
CA SER A 16 13.49 -18.33 11.09
C SER A 16 14.56 -17.38 10.51
N LEU A 17 15.79 -17.87 10.36
CA LEU A 17 16.80 -17.16 9.58
C LEU A 17 16.41 -17.17 8.11
N PRO A 18 16.51 -16.03 7.42
CA PRO A 18 16.24 -15.97 5.99
C PRO A 18 17.14 -16.96 5.23
N ALA A 19 16.67 -17.42 4.08
CA ALA A 19 17.36 -18.40 3.25
C ALA A 19 18.80 -17.95 2.88
N ALA A 20 19.13 -16.66 2.96
CA ALA A 20 20.47 -16.07 2.87
C ALA A 20 21.51 -16.67 3.82
N ALA A 21 21.07 -17.11 5.01
CA ALA A 21 21.91 -17.85 5.91
C ALA A 21 22.51 -19.09 5.20
N ALA A 22 21.75 -19.75 4.30
CA ALA A 22 22.07 -20.95 3.51
C ALA A 22 23.39 -20.89 2.72
N ALA A 23 23.78 -19.72 2.23
CA ALA A 23 24.92 -19.52 1.34
C ALA A 23 26.23 -19.10 2.04
N LEU A 24 26.14 -18.64 3.29
CA LEU A 24 27.29 -18.42 4.16
C LEU A 24 27.96 -19.75 4.49
N SER A 25 29.29 -19.74 4.64
CA SER A 25 29.97 -20.89 5.25
C SER A 25 29.29 -21.17 6.59
N ALA A 26 29.21 -22.44 7.00
CA ALA A 26 28.54 -22.78 8.25
C ALA A 26 29.11 -21.98 9.45
N GLU A 27 30.37 -21.54 9.36
CA GLU A 27 31.03 -20.66 10.33
C GLU A 27 30.55 -19.21 10.25
N ASP A 28 30.41 -18.62 9.05
CA ASP A 28 29.97 -17.22 8.90
C ASP A 28 28.48 -17.05 9.24
N ARG A 29 27.66 -18.07 8.90
CA ARG A 29 26.27 -18.14 9.34
C ARG A 29 26.16 -18.21 10.85
N ALA A 30 26.95 -19.09 11.47
CA ALA A 30 27.01 -19.18 12.92
C ALA A 30 27.50 -17.86 13.52
N GLY A 31 28.44 -17.18 12.87
CA GLY A 31 28.96 -15.88 13.29
C GLY A 31 27.89 -14.77 13.31
N LEU A 32 27.09 -14.67 12.24
CA LEU A 32 26.02 -13.67 12.15
C LEU A 32 24.86 -13.98 13.10
N VAL A 33 24.44 -15.24 13.18
CA VAL A 33 23.43 -15.69 14.14
C VAL A 33 23.90 -15.44 15.56
N ASN A 34 25.18 -15.69 15.86
CA ASN A 34 25.75 -15.38 17.15
C ASN A 34 25.83 -13.86 17.37
N ALA A 35 26.16 -13.04 16.37
CA ALA A 35 26.19 -11.58 16.53
C ALA A 35 24.80 -10.97 16.74
N LEU A 36 23.77 -11.45 16.03
CA LEU A 36 22.37 -11.07 16.24
C LEU A 36 21.86 -11.57 17.59
N LYS A 37 22.21 -12.81 17.96
CA LYS A 37 21.91 -13.36 19.27
C LYS A 37 22.61 -12.59 20.37
N ASP A 38 23.86 -12.17 20.18
CA ASP A 38 24.64 -11.38 21.13
C ASP A 38 24.09 -9.95 21.24
N LYS A 39 23.60 -9.35 20.14
CA LYS A 39 22.98 -8.02 20.14
C LYS A 39 21.58 -8.06 20.76
N LEU A 40 20.77 -9.06 20.44
CA LEU A 40 19.48 -9.33 21.10
C LEU A 40 19.66 -9.69 22.57
N GLN A 41 20.66 -10.48 22.93
CA GLN A 41 21.01 -10.78 24.31
C GLN A 41 21.60 -9.57 25.03
N SER A 42 22.27 -8.65 24.32
CA SER A 42 22.74 -7.39 24.86
C SER A 42 21.59 -6.43 25.11
N LEU A 43 20.64 -6.25 24.18
CA LEU A 43 19.44 -5.43 24.39
C LEU A 43 18.51 -6.04 25.45
N ALA A 44 18.18 -7.33 25.33
CA ALA A 44 17.40 -8.05 26.34
C ALA A 44 18.14 -8.06 27.69
N GLY A 45 19.47 -8.13 27.66
CA GLY A 45 20.35 -7.97 28.81
C GLY A 45 20.25 -6.59 29.42
N GLN A 46 20.29 -5.51 28.64
CA GLN A 46 20.14 -4.12 29.10
C GLN A 46 18.75 -3.87 29.70
N HIS A 47 17.67 -4.39 29.10
CA HIS A 47 16.32 -4.29 29.64
C HIS A 47 16.12 -5.16 30.90
N ALA A 48 16.75 -6.34 30.95
CA ALA A 48 16.81 -7.15 32.16
C ALA A 48 17.65 -6.47 33.26
N ASP A 49 18.72 -5.77 32.89
CA ASP A 49 19.59 -5.00 33.78
C ASP A 49 18.85 -3.79 34.35
N VAL A 50 17.94 -3.17 33.59
CA VAL A 50 17.00 -2.17 34.13
C VAL A 50 16.13 -2.80 35.22
N LEU A 51 15.51 -3.95 35.01
CA LEU A 51 14.72 -4.62 36.06
C LEU A 51 15.55 -5.09 37.27
N GLU A 52 16.80 -5.48 37.02
CA GLU A 52 17.74 -5.93 38.05
C GLU A 52 18.34 -4.78 38.88
N THR A 53 18.52 -3.60 38.30
CA THR A 53 18.99 -2.37 38.95
C THR A 53 17.90 -1.63 39.74
N LEU A 54 16.62 -1.93 39.47
CA LEU A 54 15.49 -1.38 40.21
C LEU A 54 15.42 -1.95 41.64
N SER A 55 15.10 -1.07 42.60
CA SER A 55 14.87 -1.49 43.98
C SER A 55 13.71 -2.50 44.08
N PRO A 56 13.68 -3.38 45.11
CA PRO A 56 12.64 -4.41 45.24
C PRO A 56 11.21 -3.87 45.22
N ASN A 57 11.00 -2.65 45.75
CA ASN A 57 9.69 -2.00 45.74
C ASN A 57 9.30 -1.51 44.34
N VAL A 58 10.26 -1.04 43.55
CA VAL A 58 10.00 -0.58 42.18
C VAL A 58 9.78 -1.78 41.25
N ARG A 59 10.55 -2.87 41.40
CA ARG A 59 10.32 -4.11 40.63
C ARG A 59 8.90 -4.65 40.83
N LYS A 60 8.41 -4.72 42.09
CA LYS A 60 7.03 -5.11 42.39
C LYS A 60 5.99 -4.20 41.73
N ARG A 61 6.26 -2.89 41.62
CA ARG A 61 5.38 -1.97 40.89
C ARG A 61 5.39 -2.26 39.39
N VAL A 62 6.55 -2.53 38.80
CA VAL A 62 6.66 -2.90 37.38
C VAL A 62 5.97 -4.23 37.07
N GLU A 63 6.08 -5.23 37.95
CA GLU A 63 5.32 -6.48 37.85
C GLU A 63 3.81 -6.22 37.86
N PHE A 64 3.33 -5.31 38.71
CA PHE A 64 1.93 -4.91 38.72
C PHE A 64 1.52 -4.12 37.45
N LEU A 65 2.41 -3.29 36.90
CA LEU A 65 2.17 -2.62 35.62
C LEU A 65 2.08 -3.62 34.46
N ARG A 66 2.88 -4.69 34.47
CA ARG A 66 2.78 -5.78 33.48
C ARG A 66 1.46 -6.52 33.56
N GLU A 67 0.94 -6.76 34.77
CA GLU A 67 -0.38 -7.34 34.96
C GLU A 67 -1.48 -6.41 34.39
N ILE A 68 -1.38 -5.10 34.62
CA ILE A 68 -2.29 -4.12 33.99
C ILE A 68 -2.18 -4.16 32.47
N GLN A 69 -0.96 -4.23 31.92
CA GLN A 69 -0.76 -4.33 30.47
C GLN A 69 -1.41 -5.60 29.92
N SER A 70 -1.24 -6.75 30.58
CA SER A 70 -1.90 -7.99 30.17
C SER A 70 -3.43 -7.86 30.16
N GLN A 71 -4.02 -7.15 31.14
CA GLN A 71 -5.46 -6.88 31.17
C GLN A 71 -5.89 -5.94 30.06
N HIS A 72 -5.06 -4.96 29.69
CA HIS A 72 -5.29 -4.09 28.55
C HIS A 72 -5.30 -4.90 27.24
N ASP A 73 -4.28 -5.72 27.01
CA ASP A 73 -4.12 -6.55 25.82
C ASP A 73 -5.30 -7.54 25.67
N GLU A 74 -5.82 -8.09 26.77
CA GLU A 74 -7.03 -8.93 26.76
C GLU A 74 -8.31 -8.17 26.33
N ILE A 75 -8.43 -6.88 26.69
CA ILE A 75 -9.55 -6.05 26.29
C ILE A 75 -9.40 -5.65 24.82
N GLU A 76 -8.19 -5.30 24.42
CA GLU A 76 -7.84 -4.95 23.04
C GLU A 76 -8.09 -6.11 22.07
N ALA A 77 -7.72 -7.34 22.44
CA ALA A 77 -8.04 -8.53 21.65
C ALA A 77 -9.56 -8.71 21.42
N LYS A 78 -10.39 -8.41 22.43
CA LYS A 78 -11.86 -8.44 22.28
C LYS A 78 -12.36 -7.31 21.39
N PHE A 79 -11.78 -6.12 21.50
CA PHE A 79 -12.10 -5.00 20.61
C PHE A 79 -11.85 -5.38 19.15
N PHE A 80 -10.72 -6.02 18.84
CA PHE A 80 -10.42 -6.47 17.48
C PHE A 80 -11.35 -7.59 16.99
N GLU A 81 -11.70 -8.56 17.85
CA GLU A 81 -12.69 -9.59 17.51
C GLU A 81 -14.05 -8.95 17.17
N GLU A 82 -14.51 -8.01 17.98
CA GLU A 82 -15.78 -7.29 17.75
C GLU A 82 -15.72 -6.43 16.48
N ARG A 83 -14.62 -5.72 16.25
CA ARG A 83 -14.40 -4.92 15.03
C ARG A 83 -14.41 -5.79 13.78
N ALA A 84 -13.67 -6.91 13.78
CA ALA A 84 -13.64 -7.85 12.66
C ALA A 84 -15.02 -8.44 12.38
N ALA A 85 -15.77 -8.81 13.42
CA ALA A 85 -17.15 -9.28 13.28
C ALA A 85 -18.09 -8.19 12.72
N LEU A 86 -17.89 -6.93 13.12
CA LEU A 86 -18.67 -5.79 12.63
C LEU A 86 -18.39 -5.52 11.15
N GLU A 87 -17.12 -5.47 10.75
CA GLU A 87 -16.72 -5.30 9.36
C GLU A 87 -17.27 -6.44 8.48
N ALA A 88 -17.14 -7.69 8.92
CA ALA A 88 -17.68 -8.85 8.21
C ALA A 88 -19.22 -8.77 8.07
N LYS A 89 -19.92 -8.22 9.07
CA LYS A 89 -21.37 -7.98 8.99
C LYS A 89 -21.70 -6.93 7.93
N TYR A 90 -21.00 -5.79 7.91
CA TYR A 90 -21.28 -4.73 6.94
C TYR A 90 -20.85 -5.09 5.53
N GLN A 91 -19.78 -5.86 5.35
CA GLN A 91 -19.38 -6.37 4.04
C GLN A 91 -20.50 -7.19 3.38
N LYS A 92 -21.19 -8.04 4.15
CA LYS A 92 -22.37 -8.79 3.68
C LYS A 92 -23.55 -7.90 3.32
N LEU A 93 -23.69 -6.73 3.96
CA LEU A 93 -24.73 -5.76 3.63
C LEU A 93 -24.39 -4.95 2.36
N TYR A 94 -23.11 -4.73 2.08
CA TYR A 94 -22.65 -4.05 0.87
C TYR A 94 -22.68 -4.95 -0.37
N GLU A 95 -22.46 -6.25 -0.23
CA GLU A 95 -22.39 -7.19 -1.36
C GLU A 95 -23.61 -7.15 -2.31
N PRO A 96 -24.87 -7.09 -1.84
CA PRO A 96 -26.03 -6.91 -2.73
C PRO A 96 -26.04 -5.58 -3.49
N LEU A 97 -25.49 -4.51 -2.89
CA LEU A 97 -25.40 -3.19 -3.53
C LEU A 97 -24.34 -3.21 -4.63
N TYR A 98 -23.17 -3.79 -4.37
CA TYR A 98 -22.12 -3.96 -5.37
C TYR A 98 -22.56 -4.90 -6.50
N THR A 99 -23.32 -5.95 -6.20
CA THR A 99 -23.91 -6.83 -7.23
C THR A 99 -24.90 -6.08 -8.12
N LYS A 100 -25.72 -5.18 -7.55
CA LYS A 100 -26.62 -4.32 -8.34
C LYS A 100 -25.82 -3.33 -9.20
N ARG A 101 -24.80 -2.68 -8.63
CA ARG A 101 -23.89 -1.78 -9.38
C ARG A 101 -23.28 -2.53 -10.55
N TYR A 102 -22.75 -3.73 -10.33
CA TYR A 102 -22.20 -4.58 -11.38
C TYR A 102 -23.20 -4.81 -12.52
N GLY A 103 -24.44 -5.20 -12.17
CA GLY A 103 -25.48 -5.45 -13.17
C GLY A 103 -25.83 -4.22 -14.02
N ILE A 104 -25.84 -3.02 -13.42
CA ILE A 104 -26.09 -1.75 -14.13
C ILE A 104 -24.89 -1.37 -15.00
N VAL A 105 -23.68 -1.36 -14.42
CA VAL A 105 -22.44 -0.97 -15.11
C VAL A 105 -22.19 -1.85 -16.33
N ASN A 106 -22.50 -3.15 -16.26
CA ASN A 106 -22.31 -4.09 -17.37
C ASN A 106 -23.57 -4.23 -18.28
N GLY A 107 -24.64 -3.47 -18.02
CA GLY A 107 -25.90 -3.50 -18.78
C GLY A 107 -26.62 -4.85 -18.75
N GLU A 108 -26.49 -5.60 -17.66
CA GLU A 108 -27.27 -6.81 -17.39
C GLU A 108 -28.65 -6.48 -16.79
N VAL A 109 -28.77 -5.32 -16.15
CA VAL A 109 -29.99 -4.80 -15.54
C VAL A 109 -30.27 -3.41 -16.11
N GLU A 110 -31.40 -3.29 -16.82
CA GLU A 110 -31.93 -2.00 -17.26
C GLU A 110 -32.59 -1.26 -16.08
N VAL A 111 -32.40 0.05 -16.02
CA VAL A 111 -32.96 0.90 -14.95
C VAL A 111 -34.21 1.60 -15.48
N ASP A 112 -35.30 1.57 -14.72
CA ASP A 112 -36.56 2.25 -15.06
C ASP A 112 -36.32 3.75 -15.33
N GLY A 113 -36.67 4.21 -16.53
CA GLY A 113 -36.46 5.59 -16.98
C GLY A 113 -35.46 5.75 -18.13
N VAL A 114 -34.74 4.68 -18.51
CA VAL A 114 -34.08 4.60 -19.82
C VAL A 114 -35.18 4.43 -20.87
N CYS A 115 -35.74 5.55 -21.31
CA CYS A 115 -36.72 5.56 -22.38
C CYS A 115 -36.05 5.03 -23.65
N ASP A 116 -36.47 3.85 -24.09
CA ASP A 116 -36.59 3.56 -25.52
C ASP A 116 -37.53 4.65 -26.10
N GLU A 117 -36.98 5.81 -26.47
CA GLU A 117 -37.72 6.73 -27.32
C GLU A 117 -38.02 5.97 -28.62
N PRO A 118 -39.29 5.72 -28.96
CA PRO A 118 -39.62 5.07 -30.22
C PRO A 118 -39.08 5.97 -31.32
N ALA A 119 -38.27 5.39 -32.20
CA ALA A 119 -37.65 6.04 -33.34
C ALA A 119 -38.64 6.98 -34.05
N SER A 120 -38.57 8.27 -33.70
CA SER A 120 -39.13 9.32 -34.52
C SER A 120 -38.19 9.44 -35.71
N GLU A 121 -38.64 8.96 -36.87
CA GLU A 121 -38.02 9.21 -38.17
C GLU A 121 -37.89 10.72 -38.39
N ASN A 122 -36.76 11.31 -37.95
CA ASN A 122 -36.07 12.47 -38.52
C ASN A 122 -35.15 13.11 -37.47
N THR A 123 -33.95 12.58 -37.30
CA THR A 123 -32.76 13.39 -37.01
C THR A 123 -31.52 12.68 -37.55
N VAL A 124 -30.70 13.49 -38.21
CA VAL A 124 -29.51 13.12 -38.98
C VAL A 124 -28.31 13.20 -38.04
N GLU A 125 -27.38 12.23 -38.17
CA GLU A 125 -26.01 12.20 -37.64
C GLU A 125 -25.82 12.14 -36.10
N GLY A 126 -25.31 11.00 -35.60
CA GLY A 126 -24.56 10.95 -34.33
C GLY A 126 -25.06 10.03 -33.21
N LYS A 127 -25.91 9.02 -33.45
CA LYS A 127 -26.16 8.00 -32.40
C LYS A 127 -24.96 7.04 -32.33
N GLU A 128 -24.19 7.13 -31.25
CA GLU A 128 -23.34 6.01 -30.82
C GLU A 128 -24.19 4.73 -30.76
N PRO A 129 -23.66 3.58 -31.16
CA PRO A 129 -24.39 2.31 -31.03
C PRO A 129 -24.80 2.16 -29.56
N ASP A 130 -26.07 1.82 -29.30
CA ASP A 130 -26.63 1.62 -27.95
C ASP A 130 -25.59 1.01 -27.01
N ALA A 131 -24.97 1.86 -26.20
CA ALA A 131 -23.85 1.47 -25.38
C ALA A 131 -24.42 0.65 -24.22
N LYS A 132 -24.18 -0.66 -24.25
CA LYS A 132 -24.65 -1.55 -23.21
C LYS A 132 -23.96 -1.21 -21.88
N GLY A 133 -24.75 -0.83 -20.87
CA GLY A 133 -24.25 -0.50 -19.54
C GLY A 133 -23.66 0.91 -19.45
N VAL A 134 -22.62 1.07 -18.62
CA VAL A 134 -21.88 2.33 -18.45
C VAL A 134 -20.46 2.14 -18.97
N PRO A 135 -20.16 2.57 -20.21
CA PRO A 135 -18.84 2.41 -20.80
C PRO A 135 -17.74 3.05 -19.97
N ASP A 136 -16.57 2.41 -19.98
CA ASP A 136 -15.35 2.89 -19.34
C ASP A 136 -15.52 3.24 -17.84
N PHE A 137 -16.53 2.71 -17.15
CA PHE A 137 -16.89 3.08 -15.77
C PHE A 137 -15.69 3.03 -14.81
N TRP A 138 -15.03 1.87 -14.71
CA TRP A 138 -13.89 1.70 -13.82
C TRP A 138 -12.66 2.46 -14.28
N LEU A 139 -12.41 2.52 -15.59
CA LEU A 139 -11.30 3.30 -16.14
C LEU A 139 -11.45 4.79 -15.77
N THR A 140 -12.63 5.37 -15.98
CA THR A 140 -12.92 6.76 -15.63
C THR A 140 -12.83 6.97 -14.13
N ALA A 141 -13.43 6.10 -13.31
CA ALA A 141 -13.36 6.21 -11.85
C ALA A 141 -11.91 6.19 -11.33
N MET A 142 -11.07 5.28 -11.84
CA MET A 142 -9.67 5.20 -11.43
C MET A 142 -8.87 6.41 -11.91
N LYS A 143 -9.08 6.88 -13.15
CA LYS A 143 -8.37 8.06 -13.67
C LYS A 143 -8.76 9.39 -13.02
N THR A 144 -9.92 9.46 -12.38
CA THR A 144 -10.35 10.64 -11.63
C THR A 144 -9.68 10.71 -10.24
N ASN A 145 -9.14 9.61 -9.73
CA ASN A 145 -8.38 9.58 -8.49
C ASN A 145 -6.90 9.87 -8.75
N GLU A 146 -6.29 10.76 -7.96
CA GLU A 146 -4.94 11.28 -8.22
C GLU A 146 -3.88 10.16 -8.21
N VAL A 147 -3.85 9.34 -7.15
CA VAL A 147 -2.92 8.21 -6.99
C VAL A 147 -2.97 7.25 -8.19
N LEU A 148 -4.17 6.87 -8.63
CA LEU A 148 -4.33 5.92 -9.74
C LEU A 148 -4.12 6.55 -11.12
N SER A 149 -4.37 7.85 -11.25
CA SER A 149 -4.19 8.56 -12.52
C SER A 149 -2.72 8.60 -12.97
N GLU A 150 -1.79 8.65 -12.01
CA GLU A 150 -0.33 8.65 -12.27
C GLU A 150 0.15 7.28 -12.77
N GLU A 151 -0.47 6.20 -12.30
CA GLU A 151 -0.14 4.83 -12.69
C GLU A 151 -0.71 4.43 -14.05
N ILE A 152 -1.85 5.00 -14.45
CA ILE A 152 -2.54 4.63 -15.68
C ILE A 152 -1.98 5.39 -16.88
N GLN A 153 -1.26 4.67 -17.74
CA GLN A 153 -0.74 5.23 -18.98
C GLN A 153 -1.75 5.10 -20.12
N GLU A 154 -1.64 5.96 -21.15
CA GLU A 154 -2.54 5.98 -22.32
C GLU A 154 -2.67 4.59 -23.01
N ARG A 155 -1.60 3.79 -22.99
CA ARG A 155 -1.57 2.44 -23.55
C ARG A 155 -2.37 1.41 -22.75
N ASP A 156 -2.55 1.66 -21.45
CA ASP A 156 -3.26 0.78 -20.52
C ASP A 156 -4.77 0.94 -20.65
N GLU A 157 -5.22 2.15 -20.99
CA GLU A 157 -6.63 2.50 -21.13
C GLU A 157 -7.38 1.48 -21.98
N ALA A 158 -6.83 1.12 -23.15
CA ALA A 158 -7.48 0.21 -24.08
C ALA A 158 -7.72 -1.20 -23.50
N ALA A 159 -6.90 -1.66 -22.55
CA ALA A 159 -7.13 -2.90 -21.81
C ALA A 159 -8.09 -2.68 -20.63
N LEU A 160 -7.97 -1.56 -19.92
CA LEU A 160 -8.84 -1.18 -18.80
C LEU A 160 -10.30 -0.95 -19.21
N LYS A 161 -10.60 -0.63 -20.49
CA LYS A 161 -11.98 -0.60 -21.02
C LYS A 161 -12.71 -1.94 -20.88
N TYR A 162 -11.99 -3.05 -20.71
CA TYR A 162 -12.55 -4.38 -20.52
C TYR A 162 -12.74 -4.73 -19.03
N LEU A 163 -12.41 -3.83 -18.10
CA LEU A 163 -12.59 -4.04 -16.67
C LEU A 163 -14.07 -3.90 -16.30
N LYS A 164 -14.65 -4.99 -15.80
CA LYS A 164 -16.07 -5.12 -15.46
C LYS A 164 -16.38 -4.78 -14.02
N ASP A 165 -15.47 -5.17 -13.13
CA ASP A 165 -15.65 -5.06 -11.69
C ASP A 165 -14.30 -5.09 -10.97
N ILE A 166 -14.27 -4.44 -9.81
CA ILE A 166 -13.17 -4.55 -8.85
C ILE A 166 -13.81 -4.92 -7.51
N LYS A 167 -13.33 -6.01 -6.91
CA LYS A 167 -13.79 -6.46 -5.60
C LYS A 167 -12.61 -6.57 -4.67
N TRP A 168 -12.87 -6.38 -3.39
CA TRP A 168 -11.91 -6.69 -2.35
C TRP A 168 -12.49 -7.69 -1.35
N SER A 169 -11.61 -8.45 -0.72
CA SER A 169 -11.97 -9.33 0.39
C SER A 169 -10.83 -9.45 1.38
N ARG A 170 -11.18 -9.55 2.67
CA ARG A 170 -10.23 -9.85 3.74
C ARG A 170 -9.70 -11.28 3.64
N ILE A 171 -8.47 -11.46 4.08
CA ILE A 171 -7.81 -12.76 4.26
C ILE A 171 -7.50 -12.88 5.75
N GLU A 172 -7.90 -13.99 6.37
CA GLU A 172 -7.71 -14.21 7.81
C GLU A 172 -6.36 -14.89 8.12
N ASP A 173 -5.84 -15.74 7.22
CA ASP A 173 -4.62 -16.50 7.43
C ASP A 173 -3.87 -16.77 6.09
N PRO A 174 -2.69 -16.15 5.86
CA PRO A 174 -2.13 -15.04 6.64
C PRO A 174 -3.02 -13.79 6.57
N LYS A 175 -2.98 -12.94 7.60
CA LYS A 175 -3.82 -11.72 7.66
C LYS A 175 -3.57 -10.83 6.45
N GLY A 176 -4.61 -10.13 5.99
CA GLY A 176 -4.47 -9.12 4.94
C GLY A 176 -5.71 -8.98 4.07
N PHE A 177 -5.53 -8.55 2.83
CA PHE A 177 -6.64 -8.43 1.88
C PHE A 177 -6.19 -8.70 0.45
N LYS A 178 -7.16 -9.03 -0.40
CA LYS A 178 -6.95 -9.13 -1.84
C LYS A 178 -7.92 -8.26 -2.61
N LEU A 179 -7.46 -7.82 -3.77
CA LEU A 179 -8.19 -7.11 -4.82
C LEU A 179 -8.31 -8.03 -6.03
N ASP A 180 -9.53 -8.26 -6.50
CA ASP A 180 -9.85 -9.05 -7.68
C ASP A 180 -10.41 -8.14 -8.77
N PHE A 181 -9.71 -8.05 -9.90
CA PHE A 181 -10.07 -7.24 -11.07
C PHE A 181 -10.65 -8.16 -12.15
N PHE A 182 -11.93 -8.01 -12.45
CA PHE A 182 -12.66 -8.88 -13.37
C PHE A 182 -12.67 -8.27 -14.77
N PHE A 183 -12.08 -8.96 -15.75
CA PHE A 183 -12.01 -8.52 -17.13
C PHE A 183 -12.92 -9.36 -18.03
N ASP A 184 -13.57 -8.70 -18.99
CA ASP A 184 -14.14 -9.38 -20.14
C ASP A 184 -13.02 -9.95 -21.04
N THR A 185 -13.42 -10.84 -21.95
CA THR A 185 -12.50 -11.33 -22.98
C THR A 185 -11.97 -10.14 -23.79
N ASN A 186 -10.66 -9.96 -23.76
CA ASN A 186 -9.99 -8.79 -24.31
C ASN A 186 -8.84 -9.20 -25.24
N PRO A 187 -8.33 -8.30 -26.10
CA PRO A 187 -7.27 -8.61 -27.07
C PRO A 187 -5.85 -8.51 -26.49
N PHE A 188 -5.68 -8.31 -25.18
CA PHE A 188 -4.38 -8.06 -24.54
C PHE A 188 -3.83 -9.27 -23.79
N PHE A 189 -4.66 -9.91 -22.97
CA PHE A 189 -4.29 -11.07 -22.16
C PHE A 189 -5.44 -12.07 -22.02
N LYS A 190 -5.15 -13.27 -21.55
CA LYS A 190 -6.14 -14.36 -21.41
C LYS A 190 -6.87 -14.36 -20.07
N ASN A 191 -6.26 -13.79 -19.03
CA ASN A 191 -6.80 -13.81 -17.67
C ASN A 191 -8.19 -13.15 -17.65
N SER A 192 -9.17 -13.81 -17.04
CA SER A 192 -10.48 -13.22 -16.74
C SER A 192 -10.49 -12.48 -15.41
N VAL A 193 -9.55 -12.81 -14.52
CA VAL A 193 -9.36 -12.16 -13.22
C VAL A 193 -7.87 -11.92 -13.02
N LEU A 194 -7.50 -10.69 -12.68
CA LEU A 194 -6.19 -10.35 -12.15
C LEU A 194 -6.34 -10.06 -10.66
N THR A 195 -5.57 -10.75 -9.83
CA THR A 195 -5.62 -10.64 -8.37
C THR A 195 -4.34 -9.99 -7.84
N LYS A 196 -4.49 -9.06 -6.90
CA LYS A 196 -3.42 -8.50 -6.08
C LYS A 196 -3.72 -8.82 -4.62
N THR A 197 -2.75 -9.35 -3.89
CA THR A 197 -2.88 -9.76 -2.49
C THR A 197 -1.82 -9.08 -1.65
N TYR A 198 -2.23 -8.53 -0.52
CA TYR A 198 -1.34 -7.97 0.50
C TYR A 198 -1.47 -8.81 1.76
N HIS A 199 -0.35 -9.36 2.23
CA HIS A 199 -0.24 -9.99 3.53
C HIS A 199 0.28 -8.96 4.54
N MET A 200 -0.39 -8.88 5.69
CA MET A 200 -0.11 -7.95 6.76
C MET A 200 0.33 -8.70 8.00
N VAL A 201 1.27 -8.14 8.74
CA VAL A 201 1.64 -8.64 10.07
C VAL A 201 0.51 -8.35 11.06
N ASP A 202 -0.04 -7.14 11.01
CA ASP A 202 -1.19 -6.71 11.81
C ASP A 202 -2.19 -5.92 10.96
N GLU A 203 -3.46 -5.93 11.36
CA GLU A 203 -4.53 -5.17 10.71
C GLU A 203 -4.70 -3.78 11.31
N ASP A 204 -4.21 -3.57 12.53
CA ASP A 204 -4.33 -2.31 13.28
C ASP A 204 -3.15 -1.38 13.07
N ASP A 205 -1.95 -1.95 13.03
CA ASP A 205 -0.75 -1.30 12.54
C ASP A 205 -0.36 -2.00 11.24
N PRO A 206 -0.83 -1.50 10.08
CA PRO A 206 -0.76 -2.23 8.81
C PRO A 206 0.67 -2.27 8.28
N ILE A 207 1.48 -3.14 8.89
CA ILE A 207 2.83 -3.44 8.46
C ILE A 207 2.71 -4.46 7.33
N LEU A 208 3.01 -4.00 6.11
CA LEU A 208 3.04 -4.84 4.93
C LEU A 208 4.16 -5.88 5.04
N GLU A 209 3.79 -7.16 5.09
CA GLU A 209 4.75 -8.27 5.06
C GLU A 209 5.12 -8.61 3.62
N LYS A 210 4.10 -8.73 2.74
CA LYS A 210 4.31 -9.19 1.37
C LYS A 210 3.19 -8.75 0.44
N ALA A 211 3.55 -8.35 -0.78
CA ALA A 211 2.62 -8.16 -1.89
C ALA A 211 2.77 -9.27 -2.93
N ILE A 212 1.66 -9.83 -3.40
CA ILE A 212 1.60 -10.90 -4.40
C ILE A 212 0.63 -10.49 -5.50
N GLY A 213 1.14 -10.38 -6.73
CA GLY A 213 0.31 -10.12 -7.90
C GLY A 213 0.12 -11.34 -8.78
N THR A 214 -0.79 -11.21 -9.76
CA THR A 214 -1.09 -12.27 -10.73
C THR A 214 -0.22 -12.11 -11.97
N GLU A 215 0.45 -13.19 -12.39
CA GLU A 215 1.15 -13.22 -13.67
C GLU A 215 0.15 -13.06 -14.83
N ILE A 216 0.36 -12.02 -15.65
CA ILE A 216 -0.51 -11.70 -16.76
C ILE A 216 -0.09 -12.51 -18.00
N GLU A 217 -1.02 -13.33 -18.52
CA GLU A 217 -0.83 -14.13 -19.72
C GLU A 217 -1.07 -13.30 -20.99
N TRP A 218 -0.12 -12.42 -21.31
CA TRP A 218 -0.17 -11.54 -22.47
C TRP A 218 -0.22 -12.31 -23.80
N TYR A 219 -1.04 -11.84 -24.74
CA TYR A 219 -0.97 -12.27 -26.13
C TYR A 219 0.32 -11.76 -26.80
N PRO A 220 0.79 -12.43 -27.88
CA PRO A 220 2.01 -12.03 -28.58
C PRO A 220 1.99 -10.56 -29.03
N GLY A 221 2.96 -9.77 -28.56
CA GLY A 221 3.10 -8.36 -28.91
C GLY A 221 2.07 -7.43 -28.25
N LYS A 222 1.36 -7.91 -27.23
CA LYS A 222 0.36 -7.15 -26.48
C LYS A 222 0.76 -6.86 -25.04
N ASN A 223 1.98 -7.25 -24.64
CA ASN A 223 2.50 -6.94 -23.32
C ASN A 223 2.58 -5.43 -23.12
N LEU A 224 1.73 -4.91 -22.23
CA LEU A 224 1.68 -3.50 -21.90
C LEU A 224 2.73 -3.11 -20.88
N THR A 225 3.45 -4.01 -20.22
CA THR A 225 4.56 -3.64 -19.31
C THR A 225 5.88 -3.48 -20.05
N GLN A 226 5.94 -3.81 -21.34
CA GLN A 226 7.17 -3.88 -22.12
C GLN A 226 7.09 -3.13 -23.46
N LYS A 227 8.18 -2.44 -23.83
CA LYS A 227 8.36 -1.76 -25.12
C LYS A 227 9.38 -2.51 -25.98
N ILE A 228 9.03 -2.74 -27.25
CA ILE A 228 9.88 -3.43 -28.22
C ILE A 228 10.70 -2.42 -29.02
N LEU A 229 12.00 -2.34 -28.76
CA LEU A 229 12.95 -1.50 -29.49
C LEU A 229 13.63 -2.29 -30.62
N LYS A 230 13.35 -1.89 -31.87
CA LYS A 230 14.00 -2.46 -33.07
C LYS A 230 15.29 -1.70 -33.37
N LYS A 231 16.46 -2.33 -33.17
CA LYS A 231 17.75 -1.75 -33.60
C LYS A 231 18.00 -2.04 -35.09
N LYS A 232 18.37 -1.00 -35.84
CA LYS A 232 18.84 -1.17 -37.23
C LYS A 232 20.14 -2.00 -37.23
N PRO A 233 20.28 -2.99 -38.11
CA PRO A 233 21.50 -3.79 -38.18
C PRO A 233 22.70 -2.90 -38.54
N LYS A 234 23.86 -3.16 -37.91
CA LYS A 234 25.11 -2.45 -38.21
C LYS A 234 25.42 -2.60 -39.71
N LYS A 235 25.71 -1.47 -40.36
CA LYS A 235 26.02 -1.37 -41.79
C LYS A 235 27.30 -2.17 -42.08
N GLY A 236 27.15 -3.40 -42.58
CA GLY A 236 28.29 -4.26 -42.96
C GLY A 236 28.05 -5.77 -42.96
N SER A 237 27.02 -6.28 -42.26
CA SER A 237 26.78 -7.73 -42.19
C SER A 237 25.67 -8.18 -43.15
N LYS A 238 26.03 -8.94 -44.18
CA LYS A 238 25.17 -9.35 -45.30
C LYS A 238 24.08 -10.39 -44.95
N ASN A 239 23.83 -10.71 -43.68
CA ASN A 239 22.78 -11.67 -43.30
C ASN A 239 22.40 -11.66 -41.80
N THR A 240 22.01 -10.51 -41.23
CA THR A 240 21.60 -10.46 -39.81
C THR A 240 20.12 -10.07 -39.68
N LYS A 241 19.34 -10.98 -39.07
CA LYS A 241 17.97 -10.72 -38.62
C LYS A 241 17.95 -9.49 -37.69
N PRO A 242 16.91 -8.64 -37.73
CA PRO A 242 16.79 -7.51 -36.82
C PRO A 242 16.82 -8.00 -35.36
N ILE A 243 17.74 -7.46 -34.56
CA ILE A 243 17.79 -7.71 -33.11
C ILE A 243 16.69 -6.88 -32.48
N THR A 244 15.78 -7.57 -31.81
CA THR A 244 14.65 -7.00 -31.10
C THR A 244 15.05 -6.96 -29.62
N LYS A 245 15.19 -5.78 -29.03
CA LYS A 245 15.43 -5.63 -27.58
C LYS A 245 14.08 -5.26 -26.94
N THR A 246 13.71 -5.97 -25.89
CA THR A 246 12.56 -5.64 -25.05
C THR A 246 13.07 -4.88 -23.83
N GLU A 247 12.34 -3.85 -23.40
CA GLU A 247 12.66 -3.02 -22.25
C GLU A 247 11.38 -2.77 -21.46
N ASP A 248 11.47 -2.88 -20.13
CA ASP A 248 10.33 -2.63 -19.24
C ASP A 248 10.01 -1.13 -19.20
N CYS A 249 8.76 -0.80 -18.88
CA CYS A 249 8.27 0.57 -18.91
C CYS A 249 7.01 0.73 -18.06
N GLU A 250 6.75 1.96 -17.63
CA GLU A 250 5.61 2.36 -16.79
C GLU A 250 4.26 1.94 -17.37
N SER A 251 3.52 1.15 -16.62
CA SER A 251 2.19 0.66 -16.96
C SER A 251 1.48 0.35 -15.66
N PHE A 252 0.19 0.66 -15.59
CA PHE A 252 -0.66 0.25 -14.48
C PHE A 252 -0.57 -1.25 -14.20
N PHE A 253 -0.37 -2.08 -15.25
CA PHE A 253 -0.29 -3.53 -15.09
C PHE A 253 0.99 -4.02 -14.37
N ASN A 254 1.97 -3.14 -14.12
CA ASN A 254 3.08 -3.43 -13.20
C ASN A 254 2.60 -3.62 -11.76
N PHE A 255 1.43 -3.08 -11.39
CA PHE A 255 0.77 -3.32 -10.10
C PHE A 255 0.56 -4.82 -9.79
N PHE A 256 0.42 -5.67 -10.81
CA PHE A 256 0.31 -7.13 -10.65
C PHE A 256 1.65 -7.86 -10.62
N ASN A 257 2.76 -7.13 -10.69
CA ASN A 257 4.11 -7.64 -10.51
C ASN A 257 4.82 -6.78 -9.45
N PRO A 258 4.37 -6.87 -8.18
CA PRO A 258 4.86 -6.01 -7.11
C PRO A 258 6.36 -6.23 -6.87
N PRO A 259 7.05 -5.23 -6.29
CA PRO A 259 8.45 -5.35 -5.90
C PRO A 259 8.61 -6.57 -4.99
N GLN A 260 9.63 -7.39 -5.27
CA GLN A 260 9.95 -8.52 -4.42
C GLN A 260 11.05 -8.08 -3.47
N VAL A 261 10.84 -8.27 -2.17
CA VAL A 261 11.91 -8.19 -1.19
C VAL A 261 12.90 -9.31 -1.51
N PRO A 262 14.15 -8.99 -1.92
CA PRO A 262 15.12 -10.03 -2.16
C PRO A 262 15.35 -10.81 -0.87
N GLU A 263 15.41 -12.14 -0.98
CA GLU A 263 15.65 -12.99 0.21
C GLU A 263 17.07 -12.81 0.77
N ASP A 264 17.96 -12.16 -0.01
CA ASP A 264 19.36 -11.89 0.26
C ASP A 264 19.60 -10.36 0.29
N ASP A 265 19.56 -9.75 1.49
CA ASP A 265 19.80 -8.31 1.72
C ASP A 265 21.29 -7.90 1.54
N ASP A 266 22.21 -8.87 1.49
CA ASP A 266 23.66 -8.63 1.53
C ASP A 266 24.26 -8.00 0.25
N ASP A 267 23.47 -7.88 -0.82
CA ASP A 267 23.86 -7.27 -2.10
C ASP A 267 23.09 -5.98 -2.44
N ILE A 268 22.21 -5.52 -1.54
CA ILE A 268 21.40 -4.30 -1.73
C ILE A 268 22.10 -3.17 -0.96
N ASP A 269 22.57 -2.14 -1.67
CA ASP A 269 23.04 -0.93 -1.00
C ASP A 269 21.86 -0.19 -0.32
N GLU A 270 22.17 0.65 0.68
CA GLU A 270 21.18 1.41 1.45
C GLU A 270 20.23 2.20 0.52
N ASP A 271 20.78 2.82 -0.52
CA ASP A 271 20.00 3.56 -1.53
C ASP A 271 18.99 2.65 -2.25
N THR A 272 19.39 1.43 -2.63
CA THR A 272 18.49 0.46 -3.29
C THR A 272 17.44 -0.10 -2.33
N ALA A 273 17.77 -0.26 -1.05
CA ALA A 273 16.81 -0.69 -0.02
C ALA A 273 15.74 0.38 0.23
N ASP A 274 16.14 1.65 0.32
CA ASP A 274 15.23 2.79 0.46
C ASP A 274 14.33 2.97 -0.77
N GLU A 275 14.87 2.80 -1.98
CA GLU A 275 14.08 2.79 -3.22
C GLU A 275 13.05 1.65 -3.24
N LEU A 276 13.45 0.45 -2.81
CA LEU A 276 12.56 -0.71 -2.73
C LEU A 276 11.44 -0.49 -1.71
N GLN A 277 11.77 0.05 -0.53
CA GLN A 277 10.78 0.38 0.50
C GLN A 277 9.78 1.42 -0.02
N SER A 278 10.27 2.48 -0.67
CA SER A 278 9.43 3.51 -1.29
C SER A 278 8.49 2.92 -2.35
N GLN A 279 8.98 1.98 -3.17
CA GLN A 279 8.15 1.30 -4.17
C GLN A 279 7.09 0.39 -3.54
N MET A 280 7.41 -0.29 -2.43
CA MET A 280 6.46 -1.14 -1.72
C MET A 280 5.38 -0.32 -1.01
N GLU A 281 5.75 0.81 -0.41
CA GLU A 281 4.81 1.74 0.21
C GLU A 281 3.88 2.35 -0.84
N HIS A 282 4.41 2.80 -1.97
CA HIS A 282 3.62 3.29 -3.10
C HIS A 282 2.67 2.22 -3.65
N ASP A 283 3.16 1.00 -3.85
CA ASP A 283 2.32 -0.13 -4.27
C ASP A 283 1.20 -0.43 -3.26
N TYR A 284 1.47 -0.28 -1.97
CA TYR A 284 0.48 -0.42 -0.92
C TYR A 284 -0.55 0.71 -0.91
N ASP A 285 -0.12 1.96 -1.10
CA ASP A 285 -1.00 3.13 -1.19
C ASP A 285 -1.99 3.00 -2.36
N ILE A 286 -1.52 2.54 -3.52
CA ILE A 286 -2.40 2.19 -4.65
C ILE A 286 -3.44 1.14 -4.23
N GLY A 287 -3.01 0.08 -3.55
CA GLY A 287 -3.88 -1.00 -3.10
C GLY A 287 -4.94 -0.55 -2.10
N THR A 288 -4.56 0.26 -1.12
CA THR A 288 -5.47 0.81 -0.10
C THR A 288 -6.42 1.84 -0.70
N THR A 289 -5.93 2.70 -1.60
CA THR A 289 -6.77 3.64 -2.35
C THR A 289 -7.87 2.92 -3.13
N ILE A 290 -7.55 1.80 -3.79
CA ILE A 290 -8.56 1.00 -4.48
C ILE A 290 -9.57 0.40 -3.49
N ARG A 291 -9.08 -0.16 -2.37
CA ARG A 291 -9.90 -0.81 -1.34
C ARG A 291 -10.88 0.15 -0.67
N ASP A 292 -10.37 1.31 -0.24
CA ASP A 292 -11.05 2.20 0.70
C ASP A 292 -11.73 3.39 0.01
N LYS A 293 -11.16 3.88 -1.09
CA LYS A 293 -11.73 5.02 -1.84
C LYS A 293 -12.50 4.56 -3.08
N ILE A 294 -11.86 3.81 -3.98
CA ILE A 294 -12.45 3.49 -5.28
C ILE A 294 -13.62 2.52 -5.17
N ILE A 295 -13.46 1.37 -4.51
CA ILE A 295 -14.53 0.36 -4.46
C ILE A 295 -15.78 0.89 -3.75
N PRO A 296 -15.71 1.56 -2.58
CA PRO A 296 -16.90 2.06 -1.90
C PRO A 296 -17.56 3.23 -2.61
N HIS A 297 -16.76 4.14 -3.20
CA HIS A 297 -17.23 5.40 -3.80
C HIS A 297 -17.08 5.47 -5.33
N ALA A 298 -17.07 4.31 -6.01
CA ALA A 298 -16.81 4.21 -7.45
C ALA A 298 -17.66 5.15 -8.32
N VAL A 299 -18.93 5.35 -7.95
CA VAL A 299 -19.85 6.24 -8.68
C VAL A 299 -19.43 7.70 -8.50
N SER A 300 -19.06 8.12 -7.30
CA SER A 300 -18.60 9.50 -7.03
C SER A 300 -17.25 9.78 -7.70
N TRP A 301 -16.36 8.79 -7.81
CA TRP A 301 -15.14 8.89 -8.59
C TRP A 301 -15.42 8.95 -10.10
N PHE A 302 -16.39 8.16 -10.59
CA PHE A 302 -16.84 8.22 -11.98
C PHE A 302 -17.45 9.58 -12.34
N THR A 303 -18.26 10.18 -11.47
CA THR A 303 -18.91 11.48 -11.70
C THR A 303 -18.01 12.68 -11.39
N GLY A 304 -16.88 12.46 -10.69
CA GLY A 304 -15.98 13.52 -10.23
C GLY A 304 -16.45 14.26 -8.97
N GLU A 305 -17.53 13.81 -8.33
CA GLU A 305 -18.00 14.35 -7.05
C GLU A 305 -17.03 14.06 -5.91
N ALA A 306 -16.29 12.95 -5.97
CA ALA A 306 -15.31 12.58 -4.95
C ALA A 306 -14.17 13.61 -4.84
N VAL A 307 -13.69 14.14 -5.97
CA VAL A 307 -12.63 15.15 -6.03
C VAL A 307 -13.09 16.47 -5.39
N GLN A 308 -14.35 16.86 -5.62
CA GLN A 308 -14.92 18.08 -5.04
C GLN A 308 -15.22 17.95 -3.53
N GLY A 309 -15.45 16.73 -3.07
CA GLY A 309 -15.70 16.44 -1.65
C GLY A 309 -14.43 16.45 -0.81
N GLU A 310 -13.27 16.11 -1.38
CA GLU A 310 -11.98 16.19 -0.66
C GLU A 310 -11.59 17.67 -0.38
N ASP A 311 -11.91 18.61 -1.28
CA ASP A 311 -11.68 20.06 -1.10
C ASP A 311 -12.61 20.71 -0.03
N PHE A 312 -13.73 20.08 0.30
CA PHE A 312 -14.68 20.58 1.32
C PHE A 312 -14.50 19.90 2.70
N GLY A 313 -13.67 18.86 2.79
CA GLY A 313 -13.38 18.13 4.02
C GLY A 313 -12.30 18.78 4.89
N GLU A 314 -11.55 19.75 4.36
CA GLU A 314 -10.47 20.46 5.04
C GLU A 314 -10.89 21.84 5.61
N LEU A 315 -12.18 22.19 5.54
CA LEU A 315 -12.73 23.43 6.16
C LEU A 315 -13.38 23.16 7.54
N GLY A 316 -12.78 22.27 8.32
CA GLY A 316 -13.34 21.79 9.60
C GLY A 316 -12.44 21.92 10.82
N ASP A 317 -11.24 22.50 10.70
CA ASP A 317 -10.30 22.66 11.83
C ASP A 317 -9.43 23.92 11.70
N ASP A 318 -10.08 25.05 11.39
CA ASP A 318 -9.49 26.39 11.54
C ASP A 318 -10.03 26.98 12.84
N ASP A 319 -9.59 26.44 13.98
CA ASP A 319 -9.61 27.17 15.24
C ASP A 319 -8.50 28.25 15.14
N GLU A 320 -8.87 29.37 14.50
CA GLU A 320 -8.19 30.66 14.61
C GLU A 320 -8.24 31.12 16.09
N ASP A 321 -7.24 30.74 16.88
CA ASP A 321 -6.91 31.49 18.11
C ASP A 321 -5.91 32.61 17.74
N ASP A 322 -6.50 33.69 17.25
CA ASP A 322 -5.94 35.02 17.10
C ASP A 322 -5.90 35.70 18.49
N ASP A 323 -4.77 35.61 19.19
CA ASP A 323 -4.47 36.45 20.36
C ASP A 323 -3.24 37.33 20.05
N ASP A 324 -3.47 38.34 19.22
CA ASP A 324 -2.70 39.59 19.18
C ASP A 324 -2.91 40.36 20.51
N GLU A 325 -1.93 40.29 21.42
CA GLU A 325 -1.71 41.34 22.42
C GLU A 325 -0.35 42.01 22.17
N ASP A 326 -0.36 42.97 21.24
CA ASP A 326 0.56 44.11 21.24
C ASP A 326 0.24 44.98 22.48
N ASP A 327 1.22 45.18 23.37
CA ASP A 327 1.32 46.43 24.13
C ASP A 327 2.79 46.88 24.14
N ASP A 328 3.00 47.91 23.34
CA ASP A 328 4.23 48.67 23.10
C ASP A 328 4.63 49.53 24.31
N GLU A 329 5.87 50.05 24.21
CA GLU A 329 6.46 51.19 24.94
C GLU A 329 7.04 50.84 26.35
N ASP A 330 8.30 51.13 26.67
CA ASP A 330 9.03 52.33 26.34
C ASP A 330 10.55 52.16 26.53
N ASP A 331 11.28 52.94 25.73
CA ASP A 331 12.70 53.25 25.81
C ASP A 331 13.16 53.68 27.22
N GLU A 332 14.40 53.33 27.58
CA GLU A 332 15.31 54.30 28.21
C GLU A 332 16.76 53.83 27.99
N ASP A 333 17.36 54.38 26.94
CA ASP A 333 18.80 54.58 26.79
C ASP A 333 19.37 55.32 28.02
N GLU A 334 20.62 55.00 28.39
CA GLU A 334 21.74 55.96 28.45
C GLU A 334 22.85 55.57 29.45
N GLU A 335 24.07 55.81 28.94
CA GLU A 335 25.39 55.99 29.56
C GLU A 335 26.21 54.75 29.97
N GLU A 336 27.23 54.38 29.19
CA GLU A 336 28.54 55.06 28.94
C GLU A 336 29.59 54.82 30.05
N ASP A 337 30.79 54.55 29.54
CA ASP A 337 32.12 54.81 30.08
C ASP A 337 32.84 53.77 30.96
N ASP A 338 33.75 53.09 30.26
CA ASP A 338 35.22 53.23 30.35
C ASP A 338 36.02 52.42 31.37
N ASP A 339 37.14 51.92 30.82
CA ASP A 339 38.43 51.63 31.44
C ASP A 339 38.52 50.43 32.43
N GLU A 340 39.56 49.60 32.46
CA GLU A 340 40.85 49.53 31.79
C GLU A 340 41.48 48.16 32.17
N GLU A 341 42.66 47.88 31.58
CA GLU A 341 43.72 46.95 32.00
C GLU A 341 43.76 45.55 31.35
N GLU A 342 44.49 45.51 30.22
CA GLU A 342 45.54 44.51 29.98
C GLU A 342 46.62 44.62 31.08
N ASP A 343 47.07 43.51 31.70
CA ASP A 343 48.47 43.04 31.60
C ASP A 343 48.76 41.81 32.49
N ASP A 344 49.47 40.87 31.87
CA ASP A 344 50.55 40.00 32.37
C ASP A 344 50.55 39.40 33.80
N GLU A 345 50.50 38.05 33.86
CA GLU A 345 51.61 37.22 34.38
C GLU A 345 51.60 35.77 33.84
#